data_AF-A0A090NCE3-F1
#
_entry.id   AF-A0A090NCE3-F1
#
_cell.length_a   1.000
_cell.length_b   1.000
_cell.length_c   1.000
_cell.angle_alpha   90.00
_cell.angle_beta   90.00
_cell.angle_gamma   90.00
#
_symmetry.space_group_name_H-M   'P 1'
#
loop_
_entity.id
_entity.type
_entity.pdbx_description
1 polymer ?
#
loop_
_entity_poly.entity_id
_entity_poly.type
_entity_poly.pdbx_seq_one_letter_code
_entity_poly.pdbx_strand_id
1 'polypeptide(L)'
;MSYTAGGKIKVSVTLMDEQKNRVKGMASLLAGSGVVEVSGTDKNETGNWSEESDGVYTTTRTAKIAGDRHYATLKLSTWSSAQQSDAYAIRESGAVLAYSSIVTDKTTYTAGGAIKVTVTLKDSYENLVGGQRDAINLAIQLPNTKTESIAWNEDQKGIYTATYTALLLGTGLKAQLQMSGWANALTSNDYSISGDAASAQIVAMQVTTGNPDVLANGSDRHTVNVRVEDQFGNVLPEQTVTFTVTKGAAVFANAGQSADIRTDAHGMAEVDLSSTVADASTVEAKVNR
;
A
#
# COMPACT_ATOMS: atom_id res chain seq x y z
N MET A 1 -30.18 16.38 -11.11
CA MET A 1 -30.23 16.42 -9.63
C MET A 1 -29.17 15.46 -9.08
N SER A 2 -28.48 15.78 -7.99
CA SER A 2 -27.54 14.86 -7.34
C SER A 2 -27.73 14.82 -5.83
N TYR A 3 -27.57 13.63 -5.26
CA TYR A 3 -27.55 13.38 -3.82
C TYR A 3 -26.19 12.82 -3.43
N THR A 4 -25.90 12.79 -2.13
CA THR A 4 -24.72 12.11 -1.57
C THR A 4 -25.20 10.88 -0.80
N ALA A 5 -24.45 9.79 -0.81
CA ALA A 5 -24.72 8.62 0.02
C ALA A 5 -24.86 9.04 1.50
N GLY A 6 -25.89 8.51 2.16
CA GLY A 6 -26.38 8.92 3.48
C GLY A 6 -27.29 10.14 3.50
N GLY A 7 -27.35 10.90 2.42
CA GLY A 7 -28.29 12.01 2.23
C GLY A 7 -29.74 11.54 2.05
N LYS A 8 -30.69 12.47 2.24
CA LYS A 8 -32.11 12.20 2.04
C LYS A 8 -32.56 12.59 0.64
N ILE A 9 -33.26 11.68 -0.03
CA ILE A 9 -33.95 11.89 -1.31
C ILE A 9 -35.42 12.16 -0.98
N LYS A 10 -35.92 13.37 -1.29
CA LYS A 10 -37.35 13.67 -1.22
C LYS A 10 -38.02 13.18 -2.51
N VAL A 11 -38.95 12.26 -2.37
CA VAL A 11 -39.79 11.76 -3.47
C VAL A 11 -41.13 12.47 -3.40
N SER A 12 -41.63 12.91 -4.55
CA SER A 12 -42.95 13.53 -4.67
C SER A 12 -43.75 12.82 -5.76
N VAL A 13 -44.96 12.41 -5.43
CA VAL A 13 -45.91 11.78 -6.35
C VAL A 13 -47.15 12.65 -6.43
N THR A 14 -47.51 13.01 -7.65
CA THR A 14 -48.79 13.65 -7.96
C THR A 14 -49.71 12.60 -8.55
N LEU A 15 -50.84 12.30 -7.89
CA LEU A 15 -51.86 11.42 -8.43
C LEU A 15 -53.01 12.25 -8.98
N MET A 16 -53.39 11.93 -10.22
CA MET A 16 -54.54 12.52 -10.90
C MET A 16 -55.42 11.43 -11.50
N ASP A 17 -56.73 11.66 -11.53
CA ASP A 17 -57.68 10.81 -12.26
C ASP A 17 -57.64 11.09 -13.77
N GLU A 18 -58.46 10.36 -14.54
CA GLU A 18 -58.56 10.52 -15.99
C GLU A 18 -59.07 11.91 -16.42
N GLN A 19 -59.80 12.61 -15.53
CA GLN A 19 -60.27 13.97 -15.73
C GLN A 19 -59.27 15.03 -15.26
N LYS A 20 -58.06 14.60 -14.85
CA LYS A 20 -56.97 15.44 -14.31
C LYS A 20 -57.26 16.08 -12.96
N ASN A 21 -58.22 15.57 -12.20
CA ASN A 21 -58.44 16.00 -10.81
C ASN A 21 -57.47 15.28 -9.86
N ARG A 22 -57.08 15.94 -8.78
CA ARG A 22 -56.19 15.38 -7.75
C ARG A 22 -56.88 14.28 -6.94
N VAL A 23 -56.22 13.13 -6.79
CA VAL A 23 -56.73 11.99 -6.01
C VAL A 23 -56.18 12.04 -4.58
N LYS A 24 -57.06 12.11 -3.58
CA LYS A 24 -56.71 12.25 -2.14
C LYS A 24 -56.73 10.90 -1.40
N GLY A 25 -56.10 10.84 -0.21
CA GLY A 25 -56.15 9.69 0.70
C GLY A 25 -55.33 8.46 0.27
N MET A 26 -54.41 8.58 -0.70
CA MET A 26 -53.68 7.45 -1.29
C MET A 26 -52.31 7.16 -0.66
N ALA A 27 -51.98 7.75 0.49
CA ALA A 27 -50.68 7.56 1.14
C ALA A 27 -50.38 6.07 1.44
N SER A 28 -51.37 5.32 1.94
CA SER A 28 -51.22 3.89 2.22
C SER A 28 -51.00 3.04 0.96
N LEU A 29 -51.57 3.45 -0.18
CA LEU A 29 -51.35 2.78 -1.46
C LEU A 29 -49.89 2.92 -1.90
N LEU A 30 -49.33 4.13 -1.78
CA LEU A 30 -47.94 4.43 -2.17
C LEU A 30 -46.91 3.76 -1.24
N ALA A 31 -47.30 3.45 -0.01
CA ALA A 31 -46.48 2.69 0.94
C ALA A 31 -46.42 1.18 0.62
N GLY A 32 -47.22 0.69 -0.33
CA GLY A 32 -47.23 -0.71 -0.75
C GLY A 32 -45.87 -1.16 -1.31
N SER A 33 -45.48 -2.39 -0.99
CA SER A 33 -44.24 -2.99 -1.52
C SER A 33 -44.27 -3.05 -3.05
N GLY A 34 -43.19 -2.61 -3.70
CA GLY A 34 -43.07 -2.56 -5.17
C GLY A 34 -43.90 -1.49 -5.87
N VAL A 35 -44.67 -0.67 -5.14
CA VAL A 35 -45.47 0.41 -5.75
C VAL A 35 -44.59 1.59 -6.15
N VAL A 36 -43.73 2.03 -5.25
CA VAL A 36 -42.72 3.06 -5.52
C VAL A 36 -41.33 2.51 -5.22
N GLU A 37 -40.53 2.35 -6.28
CA GLU A 37 -39.14 1.95 -6.18
C GLU A 37 -38.23 3.16 -6.43
N VAL A 38 -37.26 3.37 -5.55
CA VAL A 38 -36.31 4.49 -5.65
C VAL A 38 -34.92 3.88 -5.79
N SER A 39 -34.42 3.79 -7.02
CA SER A 39 -33.14 3.12 -7.24
C SER A 39 -32.00 3.87 -6.53
N GLY A 40 -31.02 3.11 -6.04
CA GLY A 40 -29.92 3.67 -5.25
C GLY A 40 -30.21 3.86 -3.76
N THR A 41 -31.41 3.50 -3.30
CA THR A 41 -31.78 3.43 -1.88
C THR A 41 -31.98 1.97 -1.45
N ASP A 42 -32.32 1.74 -0.19
CA ASP A 42 -32.71 0.41 0.27
C ASP A 42 -34.03 -0.02 -0.42
N LYS A 43 -34.06 -1.21 -1.00
CA LYS A 43 -35.27 -1.74 -1.68
C LYS A 43 -36.40 -2.02 -0.70
N ASN A 44 -36.09 -2.24 0.57
CA ASN A 44 -37.08 -2.51 1.62
C ASN A 44 -37.56 -1.23 2.30
N GLU A 45 -36.96 -0.07 2.02
CA GLU A 45 -37.42 1.23 2.54
C GLU A 45 -38.63 1.68 1.71
N THR A 46 -39.84 1.54 2.26
CA THR A 46 -41.10 2.07 1.69
C THR A 46 -41.43 3.48 2.21
N GLY A 47 -40.80 3.87 3.32
CA GLY A 47 -40.89 5.16 3.99
C GLY A 47 -42.30 5.62 4.36
N ASN A 48 -42.35 6.71 5.11
CA ASN A 48 -43.61 7.26 5.59
C ASN A 48 -44.12 8.26 4.55
N TRP A 49 -45.22 7.93 3.88
CA TRP A 49 -45.87 8.82 2.92
C TRP A 49 -46.80 9.80 3.63
N SER A 50 -46.66 11.08 3.35
CA SER A 50 -47.54 12.16 3.79
C SER A 50 -48.22 12.82 2.59
N GLU A 51 -49.49 13.20 2.72
CA GLU A 51 -50.18 14.06 1.76
C GLU A 51 -49.91 15.52 2.15
N GLU A 52 -49.02 16.19 1.42
CA GLU A 52 -48.59 17.57 1.74
C GLU A 52 -49.58 18.62 1.21
N SER A 53 -50.30 18.26 0.15
CA SER A 53 -51.40 19.03 -0.43
C SER A 53 -52.27 18.09 -1.26
N ASP A 54 -53.48 18.51 -1.63
CA ASP A 54 -54.47 17.71 -2.36
C ASP A 54 -53.84 16.89 -3.51
N GLY A 55 -53.76 15.56 -3.31
CA GLY A 55 -53.21 14.59 -4.26
C GLY A 55 -51.72 14.74 -4.58
N VAL A 56 -50.96 15.42 -3.73
CA VAL A 56 -49.49 15.46 -3.72
C VAL A 56 -48.97 14.73 -2.49
N TYR A 57 -48.28 13.63 -2.73
CA TYR A 57 -47.73 12.77 -1.70
C TYR A 57 -46.22 12.89 -1.66
N THR A 58 -45.63 12.97 -0.48
CA THR A 58 -44.17 12.97 -0.36
C THR A 58 -43.68 11.94 0.65
N THR A 59 -42.46 11.46 0.43
CA THR A 59 -41.72 10.66 1.38
C THR A 59 -40.23 10.97 1.26
N THR A 60 -39.43 10.49 2.21
CA THR A 60 -37.98 10.57 2.12
C THR A 60 -37.37 9.17 2.08
N ARG A 61 -36.26 9.05 1.35
CA ARG A 61 -35.42 7.86 1.30
C ARG A 61 -33.99 8.20 1.63
N THR A 62 -33.22 7.22 2.08
CA THR A 62 -31.78 7.41 2.29
C THR A 62 -31.01 6.92 1.06
N ALA A 63 -30.26 7.80 0.42
CA ALA A 63 -29.35 7.43 -0.65
C ALA A 63 -28.25 6.51 -0.11
N LYS A 64 -27.98 5.39 -0.79
CA LYS A 64 -26.98 4.41 -0.33
C LYS A 64 -25.98 4.04 -1.41
N ILE A 65 -26.44 3.76 -2.62
CA ILE A 65 -25.59 3.22 -3.71
C ILE A 65 -25.23 4.37 -4.64
N ALA A 66 -23.94 4.63 -4.81
CA ALA A 66 -23.45 5.65 -5.74
C ALA A 66 -23.66 5.23 -7.20
N GLY A 67 -23.99 6.19 -8.06
CA GLY A 67 -24.24 5.98 -9.47
C GLY A 67 -24.68 7.25 -10.19
N ASP A 68 -24.41 7.33 -11.49
CA ASP A 68 -24.73 8.52 -12.30
C ASP A 68 -26.18 8.58 -12.77
N ARG A 69 -26.87 7.43 -12.77
CA ARG A 69 -28.24 7.31 -13.29
C ARG A 69 -29.10 6.41 -12.42
N HIS A 70 -29.92 7.06 -11.61
CA HIS A 70 -30.99 6.49 -10.81
C HIS A 70 -32.32 7.16 -11.16
N TYR A 71 -33.41 6.46 -10.87
CA TYR A 71 -34.79 6.90 -11.06
C TYR A 71 -35.68 6.48 -9.89
N ALA A 72 -36.74 7.26 -9.67
CA ALA A 72 -37.91 6.81 -8.92
C ALA A 72 -38.93 6.28 -9.93
N THR A 73 -39.45 5.09 -9.67
CA THR A 73 -40.42 4.40 -10.53
C THR A 73 -41.70 4.16 -9.74
N LEU A 74 -42.83 4.61 -10.28
CA LEU A 74 -44.16 4.38 -9.72
C LEU A 74 -44.94 3.42 -10.63
N LYS A 75 -45.47 2.36 -10.04
CA LYS A 75 -46.33 1.41 -10.74
C LYS A 75 -47.53 1.03 -9.85
N LEU A 76 -48.71 1.54 -10.21
CA LEU A 76 -49.96 1.06 -9.63
C LEU A 76 -50.40 -0.23 -10.31
N SER A 77 -51.10 -1.11 -9.58
CA SER A 77 -51.56 -2.41 -10.07
C SER A 77 -52.48 -2.32 -11.30
N THR A 78 -53.22 -1.22 -11.42
CA THR A 78 -54.14 -0.96 -12.53
C THR A 78 -53.46 -0.38 -13.77
N TRP A 79 -52.19 0.02 -13.68
CA TRP A 79 -51.49 0.67 -14.79
C TRP A 79 -50.87 -0.35 -15.73
N SER A 80 -50.85 -0.06 -17.04
CA SER A 80 -50.21 -0.90 -18.06
C SER A 80 -48.70 -0.69 -18.12
N SER A 81 -48.21 0.54 -17.91
CA SER A 81 -46.79 0.90 -17.83
C SER A 81 -46.43 1.51 -16.46
N ALA A 82 -45.14 1.52 -16.12
CA ALA A 82 -44.64 2.28 -14.97
C ALA A 82 -44.35 3.71 -15.40
N GLN A 83 -44.44 4.65 -14.46
CA GLN A 83 -43.99 6.03 -14.65
C GLN A 83 -42.65 6.22 -13.97
N GLN A 84 -41.74 6.96 -14.60
CA GLN A 84 -40.41 7.23 -14.06
C GLN A 84 -40.18 8.73 -13.91
N SER A 85 -39.41 9.10 -12.89
CA SER A 85 -38.86 10.45 -12.75
C SER A 85 -37.78 10.71 -13.80
N ASP A 86 -37.33 11.97 -13.87
CA ASP A 86 -36.03 12.28 -14.47
C ASP A 86 -34.90 11.55 -13.74
N ALA A 87 -33.79 11.36 -14.46
CA ALA A 87 -32.60 10.75 -13.89
C ALA A 87 -31.97 11.65 -12.80
N TYR A 88 -31.48 11.02 -11.74
CA TYR A 88 -30.64 11.66 -10.73
C TYR A 88 -29.38 10.85 -10.46
N ALA A 89 -28.36 11.50 -9.91
CA ALA A 89 -27.12 10.86 -9.49
C ALA A 89 -27.05 10.73 -7.97
N ILE A 90 -26.36 9.70 -7.49
CA ILE A 90 -25.91 9.59 -6.10
C ILE A 90 -24.38 9.59 -6.16
N ARG A 91 -23.77 10.55 -5.47
CA ARG A 91 -22.32 10.64 -5.26
C ARG A 91 -21.95 9.89 -3.99
N GLU A 92 -20.80 9.28 -4.00
CA GLU A 92 -20.15 8.72 -2.81
C GLU A 92 -20.00 9.78 -1.71
N SER A 93 -20.03 9.31 -0.46
CA SER A 93 -19.59 10.12 0.68
C SER A 93 -18.07 10.00 0.89
N GLY A 94 -17.53 10.69 1.89
CA GLY A 94 -16.09 10.63 2.19
C GLY A 94 -15.63 9.22 2.57
N ALA A 95 -14.38 8.89 2.23
CA ALA A 95 -13.81 7.59 2.54
C ALA A 95 -13.73 7.36 4.06
N VAL A 96 -14.09 6.15 4.49
CA VAL A 96 -14.16 5.74 5.89
C VAL A 96 -13.15 4.63 6.15
N LEU A 97 -12.42 4.79 7.26
CA LEU A 97 -11.39 3.86 7.73
C LEU A 97 -11.87 2.39 7.72
N ALA A 98 -13.02 2.12 8.33
CA ALA A 98 -13.53 0.77 8.57
C ALA A 98 -13.81 -0.05 7.30
N TYR A 99 -14.02 0.60 6.15
CA TYR A 99 -14.35 -0.06 4.88
C TYR A 99 -13.24 0.06 3.84
N SER A 100 -12.20 0.83 4.14
CA SER A 100 -11.07 1.07 3.25
C SER A 100 -9.92 0.11 3.58
N SER A 101 -9.00 -0.10 2.64
CA SER A 101 -7.87 -1.02 2.82
C SER A 101 -6.60 -0.51 2.15
N ILE A 102 -5.44 -0.94 2.66
CA ILE A 102 -4.14 -0.80 2.03
C ILE A 102 -3.40 -2.14 2.04
N VAL A 103 -2.80 -2.50 0.92
CA VAL A 103 -2.01 -3.73 0.77
C VAL A 103 -0.75 -3.48 -0.03
N THR A 104 0.29 -4.25 0.27
CA THR A 104 1.48 -4.41 -0.58
C THR A 104 1.33 -5.70 -1.39
N ASP A 105 1.98 -5.80 -2.55
CA ASP A 105 1.88 -6.97 -3.43
C ASP A 105 2.58 -8.22 -2.87
N LYS A 106 3.60 -8.01 -2.04
CA LYS A 106 4.40 -9.07 -1.38
C LYS A 106 4.69 -8.72 0.07
N THR A 107 5.26 -9.70 0.78
CA THR A 107 5.73 -9.59 2.17
C THR A 107 7.26 -9.57 2.27
N THR A 108 7.99 -9.76 1.17
CA THR A 108 9.46 -9.72 1.13
C THR A 108 9.92 -9.01 -0.14
N TYR A 109 10.94 -8.18 0.01
CA TYR A 109 11.56 -7.42 -1.07
C TYR A 109 13.08 -7.41 -0.91
N THR A 110 13.78 -7.20 -2.01
CA THR A 110 15.22 -6.94 -2.04
C THR A 110 15.42 -5.44 -2.23
N ALA A 111 16.46 -4.85 -1.65
CA ALA A 111 16.84 -3.46 -1.91
C ALA A 111 16.96 -3.21 -3.43
N GLY A 112 16.43 -2.08 -3.90
CA GLY A 112 16.25 -1.76 -5.32
C GLY A 112 15.00 -2.38 -5.97
N GLY A 113 14.34 -3.33 -5.31
CA GLY A 113 13.13 -3.97 -5.79
C GLY A 113 11.89 -3.06 -5.71
N ALA A 114 10.89 -3.38 -6.53
CA ALA A 114 9.62 -2.68 -6.56
C ALA A 114 8.64 -3.21 -5.50
N ILE A 115 8.08 -2.29 -4.71
CA ILE A 115 6.95 -2.51 -3.80
C ILE A 115 5.71 -1.89 -4.44
N LYS A 116 4.76 -2.71 -4.90
CA LYS A 116 3.49 -2.22 -5.43
C LYS A 116 2.50 -2.10 -4.28
N VAL A 117 1.99 -0.88 -4.07
CA VAL A 117 0.98 -0.57 -3.06
C VAL A 117 -0.37 -0.41 -3.75
N THR A 118 -1.41 -1.02 -3.17
CA THR A 118 -2.80 -0.85 -3.60
C THR A 118 -3.62 -0.32 -2.43
N VAL A 119 -4.34 0.78 -2.67
CA VAL A 119 -5.28 1.38 -1.72
C VAL A 119 -6.68 1.27 -2.29
N THR A 120 -7.63 0.78 -1.51
CA THR A 120 -9.05 0.78 -1.85
C THR A 120 -9.75 1.70 -0.86
N LEU A 121 -10.37 2.78 -1.36
CA LEU A 121 -11.14 3.71 -0.55
C LEU A 121 -12.62 3.46 -0.72
N LYS A 122 -13.31 3.25 0.40
CA LYS A 122 -14.77 3.10 0.45
C LYS A 122 -15.38 4.03 1.47
N ASP A 123 -16.61 4.47 1.20
CA ASP A 123 -17.39 5.25 2.14
C ASP A 123 -18.15 4.38 3.17
N SER A 124 -18.99 4.99 4.02
CA SER A 124 -19.75 4.26 5.05
C SER A 124 -20.84 3.32 4.52
N TYR A 125 -21.12 3.38 3.21
CA TYR A 125 -22.07 2.52 2.50
C TYR A 125 -21.35 1.57 1.53
N GLU A 126 -20.03 1.43 1.68
CA GLU A 126 -19.15 0.61 0.87
C GLU A 126 -19.04 1.04 -0.62
N ASN A 127 -19.45 2.26 -0.95
CA ASN A 127 -19.22 2.80 -2.30
C ASN A 127 -17.75 3.17 -2.47
N LEU A 128 -17.18 2.86 -3.65
CA LEU A 128 -15.82 3.25 -4.00
C LEU A 128 -15.69 4.78 -4.13
N VAL A 129 -14.70 5.34 -3.45
CA VAL A 129 -14.48 6.79 -3.37
C VAL A 129 -13.35 7.22 -4.31
N GLY A 130 -13.71 7.89 -5.40
CA GLY A 130 -12.78 8.28 -6.46
C GLY A 130 -12.08 9.63 -6.24
N GLY A 131 -11.08 9.94 -7.07
CA GLY A 131 -10.45 11.25 -7.12
C GLY A 131 -9.57 11.62 -5.92
N GLN A 132 -9.08 10.64 -5.15
CA GLN A 132 -8.30 10.88 -3.92
C GLN A 132 -6.78 10.74 -4.10
N ARG A 133 -6.27 10.75 -5.33
CA ARG A 133 -4.83 10.55 -5.62
C ARG A 133 -3.92 11.51 -4.83
N ASP A 134 -4.22 12.80 -4.85
CA ASP A 134 -3.41 13.81 -4.17
C ASP A 134 -3.47 13.67 -2.66
N ALA A 135 -4.66 13.36 -2.12
CA ALA A 135 -4.86 13.12 -0.70
C ALA A 135 -4.08 11.88 -0.21
N ILE A 136 -4.09 10.79 -0.98
CA ILE A 136 -3.28 9.60 -0.70
C ILE A 136 -1.80 9.93 -0.74
N ASN A 137 -1.34 10.64 -1.78
CA ASN A 137 0.07 10.98 -1.94
C ASN A 137 0.62 11.83 -0.77
N LEU A 138 -0.21 12.68 -0.17
CA LEU A 138 0.14 13.48 1.01
C LEU A 138 0.08 12.70 2.33
N ALA A 139 -0.77 11.68 2.40
CA ALA A 139 -1.08 10.96 3.64
C ALA A 139 -0.33 9.63 3.82
N ILE A 140 0.22 9.08 2.74
CA ILE A 140 0.88 7.77 2.74
C ILE A 140 2.29 7.85 3.31
N GLN A 141 2.65 6.87 4.14
CA GLN A 141 4.00 6.62 4.59
C GLN A 141 4.41 5.18 4.26
N LEU A 142 5.51 5.04 3.53
CA LEU A 142 6.16 3.76 3.27
C LEU A 142 7.58 3.82 3.85
N PRO A 143 7.86 3.19 5.00
CA PRO A 143 9.20 3.21 5.58
C PRO A 143 10.18 2.44 4.70
N ASN A 144 11.47 2.78 4.83
CA ASN A 144 12.59 2.09 4.18
C ASN A 144 12.55 2.04 2.64
N THR A 145 11.79 2.94 2.02
CA THR A 145 11.82 3.13 0.56
C THR A 145 12.65 4.34 0.19
N LYS A 146 13.07 4.37 -1.07
CA LYS A 146 13.75 5.52 -1.65
C LYS A 146 12.86 6.76 -1.61
N THR A 147 13.44 7.89 -1.23
CA THR A 147 12.76 9.19 -1.30
C THR A 147 12.71 9.63 -2.75
N GLU A 148 11.53 9.54 -3.37
CA GLU A 148 11.29 9.94 -4.74
C GLU A 148 9.85 10.45 -4.93
N SER A 149 9.60 11.12 -6.05
CA SER A 149 8.24 11.54 -6.39
C SER A 149 7.44 10.31 -6.82
N ILE A 150 6.36 10.02 -6.09
CA ILE A 150 5.48 8.89 -6.36
C ILE A 150 4.25 9.37 -7.10
N ALA A 151 3.99 8.76 -8.26
CA ALA A 151 2.77 8.99 -9.01
C ALA A 151 1.73 7.91 -8.67
N TRP A 152 0.63 8.32 -8.04
CA TRP A 152 -0.52 7.45 -7.81
C TRP A 152 -1.43 7.40 -9.03
N ASN A 153 -1.80 6.19 -9.43
CA ASN A 153 -2.81 5.94 -10.45
C ASN A 153 -4.13 5.57 -9.78
N GLU A 154 -5.24 5.90 -10.43
CA GLU A 154 -6.58 5.39 -10.08
C GLU A 154 -6.98 4.40 -11.17
N ASP A 155 -6.61 3.13 -10.99
CA ASP A 155 -6.79 2.08 -12.00
C ASP A 155 -8.27 1.80 -12.25
N GLN A 156 -9.06 1.91 -11.18
CA GLN A 156 -10.51 1.87 -11.18
C GLN A 156 -11.00 2.87 -10.14
N LYS A 157 -12.24 3.35 -10.27
CA LYS A 157 -12.80 4.31 -9.30
C LYS A 157 -12.56 3.81 -7.87
N GLY A 158 -11.90 4.61 -7.04
CA GLY A 158 -11.60 4.29 -5.64
C GLY A 158 -10.58 3.17 -5.39
N ILE A 159 -9.91 2.67 -6.43
CA ILE A 159 -8.79 1.73 -6.35
C ILE A 159 -7.56 2.42 -6.91
N TYR A 160 -6.57 2.61 -6.05
CA TYR A 160 -5.38 3.39 -6.34
C TYR A 160 -4.13 2.54 -6.25
N THR A 161 -3.20 2.71 -7.17
CA THR A 161 -1.91 2.00 -7.14
C THR A 161 -0.72 2.93 -7.32
N ALA A 162 0.37 2.57 -6.66
CA ALA A 162 1.67 3.21 -6.83
C ALA A 162 2.78 2.17 -6.64
N THR A 163 3.96 2.45 -7.17
CA THR A 163 5.15 1.61 -7.00
C THR A 163 6.25 2.41 -6.33
N TYR A 164 6.84 1.82 -5.29
CA TYR A 164 7.95 2.39 -4.53
C TYR A 164 9.19 1.52 -4.73
N THR A 165 10.37 2.12 -4.61
CA THR A 165 11.64 1.39 -4.62
C THR A 165 12.07 1.07 -3.19
N ALA A 166 12.18 -0.22 -2.85
CA ALA A 166 12.76 -0.67 -1.58
C ALA A 166 14.21 -0.18 -1.47
N LEU A 167 14.63 0.28 -0.29
CA LEU A 167 15.97 0.85 -0.11
C LEU A 167 16.70 0.30 1.11
N LEU A 168 16.15 0.49 2.31
CA LEU A 168 16.82 0.15 3.57
C LEU A 168 16.34 -1.17 4.14
N LEU A 169 17.25 -1.92 4.79
CA LEU A 169 16.94 -3.19 5.43
C LEU A 169 15.95 -3.04 6.58
N GLY A 170 15.04 -4.00 6.73
CA GLY A 170 14.10 -4.00 7.85
C GLY A 170 13.14 -5.18 7.86
N THR A 171 12.55 -5.46 9.01
CA THR A 171 11.49 -6.47 9.21
C THR A 171 10.34 -5.85 9.99
N GLY A 172 9.12 -6.41 9.84
CA GLY A 172 7.92 -5.87 10.49
C GLY A 172 7.53 -4.47 9.98
N LEU A 173 7.95 -4.12 8.75
CA LEU A 173 7.62 -2.85 8.14
C LEU A 173 6.17 -2.86 7.66
N LYS A 174 5.49 -1.72 7.74
CA LYS A 174 4.11 -1.56 7.27
C LYS A 174 3.94 -0.29 6.46
N ALA A 175 3.19 -0.40 5.37
CA ALA A 175 2.63 0.77 4.69
C ALA A 175 1.56 1.38 5.59
N GLN A 176 1.53 2.71 5.72
CA GLN A 176 0.57 3.41 6.56
C GLN A 176 -0.13 4.49 5.77
N LEU A 177 -1.47 4.52 5.81
CA LEU A 177 -2.28 5.57 5.20
C LEU A 177 -3.16 6.25 6.24
N GLN A 178 -2.90 7.54 6.48
CA GLN A 178 -3.65 8.36 7.45
C GLN A 178 -4.39 9.48 6.73
N MET A 179 -5.59 9.19 6.23
CA MET A 179 -6.42 10.24 5.58
C MET A 179 -6.92 11.26 6.61
N SER A 180 -7.20 12.47 6.15
CA SER A 180 -7.79 13.52 7.00
C SER A 180 -9.12 13.07 7.61
N GLY A 181 -9.27 13.26 8.92
CA GLY A 181 -10.47 12.87 9.67
C GLY A 181 -10.54 11.41 10.09
N TRP A 182 -9.55 10.57 9.75
CA TRP A 182 -9.48 9.21 10.28
C TRP A 182 -8.89 9.19 11.69
N ALA A 183 -9.45 8.34 12.57
CA ALA A 183 -8.99 8.23 13.94
C ALA A 183 -7.59 7.60 14.07
N ASN A 184 -7.26 6.66 13.17
CA ASN A 184 -5.98 5.94 13.13
C ASN A 184 -5.62 5.62 11.67
N ALA A 185 -4.36 5.24 11.44
CA ALA A 185 -3.87 4.91 10.11
C ALA A 185 -4.35 3.52 9.70
N LEU A 186 -4.67 3.35 8.43
CA LEU A 186 -4.71 2.00 7.84
C LEU A 186 -3.29 1.48 7.74
N THR A 187 -3.11 0.19 7.99
CA THR A 187 -1.82 -0.47 7.84
C THR A 187 -1.92 -1.69 6.94
N SER A 188 -0.88 -1.93 6.16
CA SER A 188 -0.75 -3.18 5.40
C SER A 188 -0.39 -4.35 6.33
N ASN A 189 -0.32 -5.54 5.74
CA ASN A 189 0.45 -6.63 6.34
C ASN A 189 1.93 -6.24 6.49
N ASP A 190 2.63 -6.95 7.38
CA ASP A 190 4.06 -6.80 7.54
C ASP A 190 4.82 -7.19 6.27
N TYR A 191 5.87 -6.45 5.96
CA TYR A 191 6.86 -6.82 4.97
C TYR A 191 8.29 -6.66 5.50
N SER A 192 9.23 -7.28 4.80
CA SER A 192 10.67 -7.13 5.02
C SER A 192 11.41 -6.71 3.76
N ILE A 193 12.54 -6.03 3.95
CA ILE A 193 13.49 -5.68 2.91
C ILE A 193 14.84 -6.30 3.27
N SER A 194 15.37 -7.15 2.39
CA SER A 194 16.71 -7.75 2.48
C SER A 194 17.69 -7.06 1.54
N GLY A 195 18.99 -7.21 1.79
CA GLY A 195 20.03 -6.62 0.97
C GLY A 195 20.14 -7.29 -0.39
N ASP A 196 20.67 -6.56 -1.37
CA ASP A 196 20.88 -7.08 -2.71
C ASP A 196 22.24 -7.78 -2.84
N ALA A 197 22.26 -9.08 -2.55
CA ALA A 197 23.48 -9.90 -2.65
C ALA A 197 24.07 -9.94 -4.06
N ALA A 198 23.26 -9.75 -5.11
CA ALA A 198 23.75 -9.78 -6.49
C ALA A 198 24.62 -8.55 -6.82
N SER A 199 24.41 -7.42 -6.14
CA SER A 199 25.23 -6.21 -6.27
C SER A 199 26.28 -6.05 -5.17
N ALA A 200 26.53 -7.09 -4.38
CA ALA A 200 27.53 -7.07 -3.31
C ALA A 200 28.91 -6.59 -3.80
N GLN A 201 29.52 -5.70 -3.04
CA GLN A 201 30.81 -5.07 -3.32
C GLN A 201 31.60 -4.83 -2.03
N ILE A 202 32.92 -4.97 -2.13
CA ILE A 202 33.83 -4.57 -1.06
C ILE A 202 34.04 -3.06 -1.18
N VAL A 203 33.56 -2.30 -0.20
CA VAL A 203 33.63 -0.82 -0.20
C VAL A 203 34.79 -0.28 0.63
N ALA A 204 35.37 -1.11 1.49
CA ALA A 204 36.57 -0.78 2.25
C ALA A 204 37.38 -2.05 2.52
N MET A 205 38.71 -1.92 2.46
CA MET A 205 39.67 -2.93 2.88
C MET A 205 40.76 -2.24 3.70
N GLN A 206 41.05 -2.79 4.88
CA GLN A 206 42.03 -2.22 5.80
C GLN A 206 42.90 -3.34 6.37
N VAL A 207 44.16 -3.00 6.66
CA VAL A 207 45.07 -3.86 7.40
C VAL A 207 45.30 -3.22 8.76
N THR A 208 45.09 -3.98 9.82
CA THR A 208 45.31 -3.57 11.20
C THR A 208 46.40 -4.44 11.82
N THR A 209 47.27 -3.82 12.60
CA THR A 209 48.36 -4.49 13.31
C THR A 209 48.26 -4.15 14.78
N GLY A 210 48.16 -5.18 15.64
CA GLY A 210 48.09 -4.98 17.09
C GLY A 210 49.38 -4.41 17.71
N ASN A 211 50.51 -4.55 17.02
CA ASN A 211 51.83 -4.05 17.40
C ASN A 211 52.53 -3.47 16.16
N PRO A 212 53.20 -2.30 16.21
CA PRO A 212 54.05 -1.83 15.11
C PRO A 212 55.20 -2.78 14.74
N ASP A 213 55.67 -3.62 15.67
CA ASP A 213 56.79 -4.54 15.48
C ASP A 213 56.33 -5.97 15.13
N VAL A 214 55.45 -6.14 14.12
CA VAL A 214 55.02 -7.49 13.68
C VAL A 214 56.20 -8.23 13.04
N LEU A 215 56.69 -9.30 13.68
CA LEU A 215 57.82 -10.09 13.19
C LEU A 215 57.35 -11.24 12.30
N ALA A 216 58.19 -11.61 11.33
CA ALA A 216 57.99 -12.83 10.54
C ALA A 216 58.40 -14.10 11.33
N ASN A 217 57.81 -14.29 12.51
CA ASN A 217 58.07 -15.42 13.42
C ASN A 217 57.00 -16.54 13.32
N GLY A 218 56.05 -16.41 12.40
CA GLY A 218 54.93 -17.33 12.22
C GLY A 218 53.80 -17.22 13.24
N SER A 219 54.00 -16.50 14.35
CA SER A 219 53.00 -16.28 15.40
C SER A 219 52.36 -14.90 15.35
N ASP A 220 53.12 -13.85 15.05
CA ASP A 220 52.62 -12.48 14.99
C ASP A 220 51.68 -12.33 13.79
N ARG A 221 50.66 -11.49 13.95
CA ARG A 221 49.54 -11.38 13.01
C ARG A 221 49.36 -9.97 12.45
N HIS A 222 49.05 -9.93 11.17
CA HIS A 222 48.33 -8.82 10.56
C HIS A 222 46.87 -9.23 10.39
N THR A 223 45.95 -8.34 10.73
CA THR A 223 44.51 -8.56 10.53
C THR A 223 44.07 -7.79 9.30
N VAL A 224 43.40 -8.45 8.37
CA VAL A 224 42.81 -7.83 7.18
C VAL A 224 41.30 -7.82 7.35
N ASN A 225 40.72 -6.64 7.28
CA ASN A 225 39.30 -6.39 7.43
C ASN A 225 38.72 -5.85 6.13
N VAL A 226 37.59 -6.40 5.69
CA VAL A 226 36.80 -5.83 4.59
C VAL A 226 35.37 -5.54 5.02
N ARG A 227 34.79 -4.50 4.42
CA ARG A 227 33.37 -4.16 4.56
C ARG A 227 32.65 -4.42 3.25
N VAL A 228 31.56 -5.19 3.31
CA VAL A 228 30.74 -5.54 2.17
C VAL A 228 29.37 -4.86 2.26
N GLU A 229 29.01 -4.16 1.19
CA GLU A 229 27.70 -3.55 1.01
C GLU A 229 27.09 -3.95 -0.34
N ASP A 230 25.80 -3.75 -0.50
CA ASP A 230 25.16 -3.72 -1.83
C ASP A 230 25.38 -2.37 -2.54
N GLN A 231 24.87 -2.23 -3.77
CA GLN A 231 24.98 -0.96 -4.51
C GLN A 231 24.22 0.22 -3.88
N PHE A 232 23.32 -0.06 -2.92
CA PHE A 232 22.51 0.95 -2.23
C PHE A 232 23.12 1.37 -0.89
N GLY A 233 24.27 0.79 -0.51
CA GLY A 233 24.97 1.07 0.74
C GLY A 233 24.43 0.28 1.94
N ASN A 234 23.64 -0.78 1.72
CA ASN A 234 23.23 -1.66 2.80
C ASN A 234 24.34 -2.67 3.09
N VAL A 235 24.70 -2.83 4.37
CA VAL A 235 25.64 -3.87 4.79
C VAL A 235 25.05 -5.26 4.55
N LEU A 236 25.88 -6.18 4.06
CA LEU A 236 25.44 -7.53 3.72
C LEU A 236 26.02 -8.56 4.69
N PRO A 237 25.22 -9.12 5.62
CA PRO A 237 25.65 -10.24 6.45
C PRO A 237 25.64 -11.56 5.69
N GLU A 238 26.39 -12.55 6.20
CA GLU A 238 26.48 -13.91 5.65
C GLU A 238 27.00 -13.99 4.20
N GLN A 239 27.56 -12.90 3.69
CA GLN A 239 28.17 -12.84 2.36
C GLN A 239 29.55 -13.48 2.41
N THR A 240 29.84 -14.39 1.48
CA THR A 240 31.16 -15.05 1.44
C THR A 240 32.18 -14.17 0.72
N VAL A 241 33.30 -13.90 1.39
CA VAL A 241 34.47 -13.21 0.86
C VAL A 241 35.64 -14.20 0.82
N THR A 242 36.27 -14.32 -0.35
CA THR A 242 37.50 -15.07 -0.54
C THR A 242 38.68 -14.12 -0.43
N PHE A 243 39.57 -14.36 0.54
CA PHE A 243 40.86 -13.71 0.67
C PHE A 243 41.94 -14.55 0.02
N THR A 244 42.88 -13.93 -0.69
CA THR A 244 43.98 -14.63 -1.36
C THR A 244 45.28 -13.85 -1.19
N VAL A 245 46.34 -14.54 -0.74
CA VAL A 245 47.70 -14.00 -0.77
C VAL A 245 48.24 -14.17 -2.19
N THR A 246 48.36 -13.08 -2.94
CA THR A 246 48.79 -13.12 -4.35
C THR A 246 50.29 -12.95 -4.53
N LYS A 247 50.98 -12.41 -3.52
CA LYS A 247 52.44 -12.27 -3.46
C LYS A 247 52.92 -12.41 -2.02
N GLY A 248 54.14 -12.92 -1.85
CA GLY A 248 54.77 -13.14 -0.54
C GLY A 248 54.45 -14.50 0.05
N ALA A 249 54.95 -14.75 1.27
CA ALA A 249 54.86 -16.04 1.95
C ALA A 249 53.90 -16.04 3.15
N ALA A 250 53.14 -14.96 3.36
CA ALA A 250 52.12 -14.94 4.40
C ALA A 250 51.06 -16.01 4.15
N VAL A 251 50.53 -16.57 5.24
CA VAL A 251 49.49 -17.59 5.23
C VAL A 251 48.39 -17.22 6.22
N PHE A 252 47.17 -17.66 5.94
CA PHE A 252 46.04 -17.54 6.83
C PHE A 252 46.07 -18.60 7.95
N ALA A 253 45.13 -18.53 8.88
CA ALA A 253 45.01 -19.47 10.00
C ALA A 253 44.90 -20.96 9.57
N ASN A 254 44.41 -21.23 8.36
CA ASN A 254 44.34 -22.57 7.77
C ASN A 254 45.68 -23.06 7.18
N ALA A 255 46.78 -22.34 7.41
CA ALA A 255 48.10 -22.55 6.80
C ALA A 255 48.13 -22.47 5.26
N GLY A 256 47.05 -22.00 4.64
CA GLY A 256 46.94 -21.79 3.20
C GLY A 256 47.07 -20.31 2.81
N GLN A 257 47.12 -20.07 1.51
CA GLN A 257 47.12 -18.72 0.92
C GLN A 257 45.73 -18.29 0.42
N SER A 258 44.69 -19.05 0.76
CA SER A 258 43.30 -18.71 0.47
C SER A 258 42.41 -19.03 1.67
N ALA A 259 41.45 -18.16 1.97
CA ALA A 259 40.46 -18.36 3.02
C ALA A 259 39.12 -17.75 2.62
N ASP A 260 38.03 -18.49 2.84
CA ASP A 260 36.66 -18.03 2.66
C ASP A 260 36.07 -17.65 4.01
N ILE A 261 35.64 -16.40 4.16
CA ILE A 261 35.08 -15.85 5.39
C ILE A 261 33.69 -15.31 5.08
N ARG A 262 32.71 -15.63 5.93
CA ARG A 262 31.38 -15.01 5.86
C ARG A 262 31.39 -13.69 6.62
N THR A 263 30.74 -12.68 6.06
CA THR A 263 30.55 -11.40 6.74
C THR A 263 29.63 -11.54 7.96
N ASP A 264 29.93 -10.77 8.99
CA ASP A 264 29.12 -10.70 10.21
C ASP A 264 27.83 -9.85 10.02
N ALA A 265 27.08 -9.62 11.10
CA ALA A 265 25.88 -8.79 11.10
C ALA A 265 26.10 -7.34 10.63
N HIS A 266 27.35 -6.85 10.62
CA HIS A 266 27.74 -5.52 10.18
C HIS A 266 28.33 -5.51 8.76
N GLY A 267 28.30 -6.64 8.05
CA GLY A 267 28.88 -6.79 6.72
C GLY A 267 30.41 -6.85 6.73
N MET A 268 31.04 -7.18 7.87
CA MET A 268 32.49 -7.23 8.02
C MET A 268 33.00 -8.65 7.90
N ALA A 269 34.05 -8.86 7.11
CA ALA A 269 34.81 -10.11 7.07
C ALA A 269 36.26 -9.86 7.44
N GLU A 270 36.79 -10.69 8.33
CA GLU A 270 38.10 -10.53 8.97
C GLU A 270 38.95 -11.79 8.80
N VAL A 271 40.23 -11.61 8.50
CA VAL A 271 41.20 -12.72 8.44
C VAL A 271 42.56 -12.30 8.99
N ASP A 272 43.18 -13.19 9.75
CA ASP A 272 44.54 -13.02 10.24
C ASP A 272 45.57 -13.69 9.32
N LEU A 273 46.70 -13.02 9.12
CA LEU A 273 47.87 -13.53 8.40
C LEU A 273 49.09 -13.57 9.30
N SER A 274 49.89 -14.65 9.21
CA SER A 274 51.27 -14.66 9.70
C SER A 274 52.24 -15.06 8.59
N SER A 275 53.52 -14.75 8.78
CA SER A 275 54.60 -15.16 7.88
C SER A 275 55.81 -15.64 8.70
N THR A 276 56.58 -16.57 8.15
CA THR A 276 57.93 -16.93 8.64
C THR A 276 59.04 -16.32 7.77
N VAL A 277 58.66 -15.59 6.72
CA VAL A 277 59.57 -14.90 5.80
C VAL A 277 59.38 -13.40 5.97
N ALA A 278 60.47 -12.71 6.28
CA ALA A 278 60.49 -11.25 6.39
C ALA A 278 60.50 -10.62 4.99
N ASP A 279 59.30 -10.47 4.42
CA ASP A 279 59.08 -9.85 3.12
C ASP A 279 57.64 -9.28 3.04
N ALA A 280 57.40 -8.35 2.11
CA ALA A 280 56.07 -7.82 1.86
C ALA A 280 55.16 -8.90 1.26
N SER A 281 53.91 -8.97 1.75
CA SER A 281 52.87 -9.81 1.17
C SER A 281 51.74 -8.95 0.62
N THR A 282 51.12 -9.39 -0.47
CA THR A 282 49.95 -8.73 -1.07
C THR A 282 48.74 -9.63 -0.88
N VAL A 283 47.67 -9.06 -0.32
CA VAL A 283 46.39 -9.75 -0.10
C VAL A 283 45.33 -9.11 -0.98
N GLU A 284 44.59 -9.94 -1.71
CA GLU A 284 43.38 -9.54 -2.42
C GLU A 284 42.16 -10.12 -1.71
N ALA A 285 41.05 -9.42 -1.79
CA ALA A 285 39.75 -9.89 -1.30
C ALA A 285 38.72 -9.77 -2.41
N LYS A 286 37.89 -10.81 -2.56
CA LYS A 286 36.83 -10.88 -3.56
C LYS A 286 35.54 -11.36 -2.91
N VAL A 287 34.46 -10.64 -3.15
CA VAL A 287 33.12 -11.09 -2.76
C VAL A 287 32.60 -12.13 -3.76
N ASN A 288 32.12 -13.27 -3.26
CA ASN A 288 31.49 -14.30 -4.06
C ASN A 288 30.02 -13.93 -4.27
N ARG A 289 29.57 -13.85 -5.52
CA ARG A 289 28.20 -13.48 -5.91
C ARG A 289 27.46 -14.71 -6.44
#